data_AF-A0A3A1WSC3-F1
#
_entry.id   AF-A0A3A1WSC3-F1
#
_cell.length_a   1.000
_cell.length_b   1.000
_cell.length_c   1.000
_cell.angle_alpha   90.00
_cell.angle_beta   90.00
_cell.angle_gamma   90.00
#
_symmetry.space_group_name_H-M   'P 1'
#
loop_
_entity.id
_entity.type
_entity.pdbx_description
1 polymer ?
#
loop_
_entity_poly.entity_id
_entity_poly.type
_entity_poly.pdbx_seq_one_letter_code
_entity_poly.pdbx_strand_id
1 'polypeptide(L)'
;MTYQEQEMHESSMHEHNAENGNKLDLASLFPAKGDDRRPPDWLGRALIYVAIVAFVSIFLWFAWSSISFIVFDVVISIFIALAMEPLVVRLIKHGWRRGVASGFTLTALLVVIGLLLALFGNLFAQQAVSMVMGLPDLYHQFAGFVLRSTGFRMPNIEQLGMEILKHVQTSWVVDFAGQALNTTWGLLAVLLDMLTILMVTYYISAAGPAMRRSMCRWMNPQSQRRFLFIWSVVQEQISSFLFSRIILAAINAVGTAIFLIIMNIPYWLPLSLFCGIVSQFVPTVGTYLGGALPILFAWGSNGFGAAVATLIFITIYQQIENMVISPKISEKTMDLNPAVAFLSVLIMGAVFGALGAFLALPVTASLQAIFKVCTKQYHLVSSPLMGDPKPEHTSIIVKSVDAIGRNFMKPVSDSVQRVMKGTSSRVSMNEDILYWYKQAYVSDSEDANNDNATSSDSDQLDALETMPISREVLDKVNKDISSKNKDISSKNKEKSVKNNPRSGWKQ
;
A
#
# COMPACT_ATOMS: atom_id res chain seq x y z
N MET A 1 -75.42 -68.71 -27.63
CA MET A 1 -75.07 -68.82 -29.07
C MET A 1 -74.45 -67.48 -29.44
N THR A 2 -73.27 -67.09 -28.93
CA THR A 2 -71.95 -67.70 -29.20
C THR A 2 -71.79 -67.93 -30.69
N TYR A 3 -71.35 -66.91 -31.44
CA TYR A 3 -70.59 -66.95 -32.70
C TYR A 3 -70.40 -65.55 -33.34
N GLN A 4 -71.01 -64.47 -32.82
CA GLN A 4 -70.82 -63.10 -33.36
C GLN A 4 -69.90 -62.17 -32.56
N GLU A 5 -69.45 -62.54 -31.36
CA GLU A 5 -68.57 -61.66 -30.57
C GLU A 5 -67.08 -61.83 -30.87
N GLN A 6 -66.68 -62.85 -31.64
CA GLN A 6 -65.26 -63.15 -31.85
C GLN A 6 -64.64 -62.40 -33.05
N GLU A 7 -65.43 -62.00 -34.06
CA GLU A 7 -64.91 -61.26 -35.23
C GLU A 7 -64.80 -59.74 -34.99
N MET A 8 -65.59 -59.16 -34.07
CA MET A 8 -65.48 -57.72 -33.74
C MET A 8 -64.29 -57.37 -32.83
N HIS A 9 -63.71 -58.36 -32.15
CA HIS A 9 -62.54 -58.14 -31.31
C HIS A 9 -61.21 -58.16 -32.08
N GLU A 10 -61.17 -58.75 -33.27
CA GLU A 10 -59.95 -58.83 -34.09
C GLU A 10 -59.84 -57.65 -35.07
N SER A 11 -60.96 -57.11 -35.58
CA SER A 11 -60.92 -55.92 -36.46
C SER A 11 -60.61 -54.62 -35.71
N SER A 12 -61.01 -54.50 -34.44
CA SER A 12 -60.75 -53.31 -33.60
C SER A 12 -59.31 -53.23 -33.06
N MET A 13 -58.56 -54.33 -33.08
CA MET A 13 -57.13 -54.37 -32.72
C MET A 13 -56.23 -53.91 -33.87
N HIS A 14 -56.62 -54.12 -35.12
CA HIS A 14 -55.82 -53.74 -36.28
C HIS A 14 -56.02 -52.29 -36.73
N GLU A 15 -57.16 -51.67 -36.44
CA GLU A 15 -57.45 -50.29 -36.83
C GLU A 15 -56.89 -49.26 -35.83
N HIS A 16 -56.72 -49.64 -34.55
CA HIS A 16 -56.15 -48.74 -33.54
C HIS A 16 -54.62 -48.64 -33.56
N ASN A 17 -53.94 -49.50 -34.32
CA ASN A 17 -52.48 -49.50 -34.45
C ASN A 17 -51.97 -48.75 -35.70
N ALA A 18 -52.85 -48.35 -36.63
CA ALA A 18 -52.45 -47.65 -37.85
C ALA A 18 -52.44 -46.12 -37.72
N GLU A 19 -53.18 -45.53 -36.76
CA GLU A 19 -53.24 -44.06 -36.57
C GLU A 19 -52.23 -43.50 -35.55
N ASN A 20 -51.42 -44.35 -34.91
CA ASN A 20 -50.43 -43.91 -33.92
C ASN A 20 -48.98 -43.92 -34.45
N GLY A 21 -48.78 -44.09 -35.75
CA GLY A 21 -47.46 -44.23 -36.38
C GLY A 21 -46.62 -42.94 -36.52
N ASN A 22 -47.07 -41.78 -36.02
CA ASN A 22 -46.29 -40.55 -36.15
C ASN A 22 -46.67 -39.41 -35.19
N LYS A 23 -47.22 -39.72 -34.00
CA LYS A 23 -47.24 -38.71 -32.93
C LYS A 23 -45.86 -38.70 -32.31
N LEU A 24 -45.04 -37.70 -32.67
CA LEU A 24 -43.80 -37.37 -31.96
C LEU A 24 -44.11 -37.46 -30.46
N ASP A 25 -43.56 -38.47 -29.81
CA ASP A 25 -43.83 -38.76 -28.41
C ASP A 25 -43.11 -37.70 -27.58
N LEU A 26 -43.74 -36.53 -27.46
CA LEU A 26 -43.21 -35.37 -26.74
C LEU A 26 -42.97 -35.69 -25.26
N ALA A 27 -43.62 -36.72 -24.73
CA ALA A 27 -43.39 -37.24 -23.39
C ALA A 27 -42.03 -37.93 -23.24
N SER A 28 -41.48 -38.51 -24.33
CA SER A 28 -40.11 -39.04 -24.35
C SER A 28 -39.04 -37.95 -24.39
N LEU A 29 -39.36 -36.78 -24.96
CA LEU A 29 -38.46 -35.63 -25.07
C LEU A 29 -38.49 -34.73 -23.83
N PHE A 30 -39.62 -34.66 -23.12
CA PHE A 30 -39.78 -33.86 -21.89
C PHE A 30 -40.47 -34.69 -20.79
N PRO A 31 -39.71 -35.48 -20.00
CA PRO A 31 -40.27 -36.32 -18.96
C PRO A 31 -41.02 -35.50 -17.89
N ALA A 32 -42.12 -36.08 -17.39
CA ALA A 32 -42.98 -35.46 -16.37
C ALA A 32 -42.26 -35.31 -15.02
N LYS A 33 -42.79 -34.45 -14.15
CA LYS A 33 -42.18 -34.13 -12.84
C LYS A 33 -42.23 -35.37 -11.93
N GLY A 34 -41.09 -36.02 -11.70
CA GLY A 34 -40.95 -37.24 -10.89
C GLY A 34 -40.36 -38.46 -11.61
N ASP A 35 -39.97 -38.34 -12.88
CA ASP A 35 -39.29 -39.40 -13.65
C ASP A 35 -37.76 -39.39 -13.41
N ASP A 36 -37.17 -40.55 -13.15
CA ASP A 36 -35.72 -40.78 -12.95
C ASP A 36 -34.87 -40.36 -14.16
N ARG A 37 -35.47 -40.23 -15.34
CA ARG A 37 -34.80 -39.78 -16.57
C ARG A 37 -34.61 -38.26 -16.64
N ARG A 38 -35.27 -37.49 -15.77
CA ARG A 38 -35.15 -36.03 -15.77
C ARG A 38 -33.86 -35.62 -15.04
N PRO A 39 -32.99 -34.79 -15.64
CA PRO A 39 -31.82 -34.30 -14.94
C PRO A 39 -32.24 -33.51 -13.69
N PRO A 40 -31.40 -33.48 -12.64
CA PRO A 40 -31.72 -32.80 -11.40
C PRO A 40 -32.12 -31.34 -11.62
N ASP A 41 -33.09 -30.81 -10.86
CA ASP A 41 -33.59 -29.42 -11.00
C ASP A 41 -32.48 -28.36 -10.81
N TRP A 42 -31.38 -28.69 -10.14
CA TRP A 42 -30.22 -27.81 -9.99
C TRP A 42 -29.40 -27.69 -11.28
N LEU A 43 -29.45 -28.68 -12.17
CA LEU A 43 -28.66 -28.73 -13.41
C LEU A 43 -29.15 -27.68 -14.41
N GLY A 44 -30.46 -27.46 -14.52
CA GLY A 44 -31.02 -26.40 -15.37
C GLY A 44 -30.63 -25.00 -14.89
N ARG A 45 -30.67 -24.75 -13.58
CA ARG A 45 -30.19 -23.48 -12.98
C ARG A 45 -28.70 -23.31 -13.16
N ALA A 46 -27.91 -24.38 -12.96
CA ALA A 46 -26.47 -24.37 -13.18
C ALA A 46 -26.12 -24.07 -14.64
N LEU A 47 -26.80 -24.68 -15.62
CA LEU A 47 -26.60 -24.41 -17.05
C LEU A 47 -26.90 -22.94 -17.40
N ILE A 48 -27.98 -22.37 -16.85
CA ILE A 48 -28.30 -20.95 -17.03
C ILE A 48 -27.21 -20.06 -16.42
N TYR A 49 -26.73 -20.37 -15.21
CA TYR A 49 -25.63 -19.62 -14.61
C TYR A 49 -24.34 -19.73 -15.43
N VAL A 50 -24.01 -20.93 -15.94
CA VAL A 50 -22.84 -21.14 -16.81
C VAL A 50 -22.99 -20.37 -18.13
N ALA A 51 -24.18 -20.36 -18.74
CA ALA A 51 -24.44 -19.61 -19.96
C ALA A 51 -24.34 -18.10 -19.75
N ILE A 52 -24.87 -17.59 -18.62
CA ILE A 52 -24.73 -16.18 -18.24
C ILE A 52 -23.25 -15.84 -18.02
N VAL A 53 -22.50 -16.65 -17.27
CA VAL A 53 -21.07 -16.43 -17.02
C VAL A 53 -20.29 -16.46 -18.32
N ALA A 54 -20.53 -17.43 -19.20
CA ALA A 54 -19.86 -17.53 -20.49
C ALA A 54 -20.17 -16.32 -21.39
N PHE A 55 -21.43 -15.90 -21.48
CA PHE A 55 -21.83 -14.73 -22.25
C PHE A 55 -21.20 -13.45 -21.69
N VAL A 56 -21.23 -13.26 -20.37
CA VAL A 56 -20.61 -12.13 -19.69
C VAL A 56 -19.10 -12.13 -19.90
N SER A 57 -18.42 -13.29 -19.80
CA SER A 57 -16.98 -13.40 -20.04
C SER A 57 -16.60 -13.08 -21.50
N ILE A 58 -17.37 -13.57 -22.48
CA ILE A 58 -17.13 -13.28 -23.90
C ILE A 58 -17.40 -11.79 -24.20
N PHE A 59 -18.48 -11.24 -23.65
CA PHE A 59 -18.80 -9.82 -23.77
C PHE A 59 -17.70 -8.95 -23.14
N LEU A 60 -17.24 -9.29 -21.92
CA LEU A 60 -16.13 -8.58 -21.27
C LEU A 60 -14.85 -8.70 -22.10
N TRP A 61 -14.54 -9.86 -22.67
CA TRP A 61 -13.34 -10.06 -23.49
C TRP A 61 -13.34 -9.15 -24.72
N PHE A 62 -14.46 -9.09 -25.45
CA PHE A 62 -14.60 -8.23 -26.63
C PHE A 62 -14.66 -6.74 -26.25
N ALA A 63 -15.39 -6.41 -25.19
CA ALA A 63 -15.54 -5.04 -24.74
C ALA A 63 -14.30 -4.51 -24.02
N TRP A 64 -13.39 -5.38 -23.56
CA TRP A 64 -12.19 -5.02 -22.80
C TRP A 64 -11.34 -3.99 -23.55
N SER A 65 -11.15 -4.17 -24.87
CA SER A 65 -10.31 -3.25 -25.65
C SER A 65 -10.88 -1.83 -25.73
N SER A 66 -12.20 -1.65 -25.60
CA SER A 66 -12.84 -0.33 -25.64
C SER A 66 -13.06 0.25 -24.24
N ILE A 67 -13.30 -0.61 -23.25
CA ILE A 67 -13.57 -0.24 -21.86
C ILE A 67 -12.29 -0.02 -21.06
N SER A 68 -11.17 -0.60 -21.48
CA SER A 68 -9.89 -0.52 -20.76
C SER A 68 -9.51 0.91 -20.45
N PHE A 69 -9.63 1.83 -21.41
CA PHE A 69 -9.31 3.25 -21.22
C PHE A 69 -10.14 3.89 -20.10
N ILE A 70 -11.46 3.74 -20.14
CA ILE A 70 -12.37 4.28 -19.11
C ILE A 70 -12.09 3.64 -17.74
N VAL A 71 -11.81 2.33 -17.70
CA VAL A 71 -11.46 1.64 -16.45
C VAL A 71 -10.16 2.18 -15.87
N PHE A 72 -9.14 2.41 -16.71
CA PHE A 72 -7.89 3.02 -16.25
C PHE A 72 -8.11 4.43 -15.73
N ASP A 73 -8.92 5.26 -16.39
CA ASP A 73 -9.24 6.61 -15.93
C ASP A 73 -9.94 6.59 -14.57
N VAL A 74 -10.92 5.70 -14.39
CA VAL A 74 -11.62 5.53 -13.11
C VAL A 74 -10.65 5.06 -12.02
N VAL A 75 -9.75 4.12 -12.32
CA VAL A 75 -8.73 3.65 -11.37
C VAL A 75 -7.79 4.80 -10.99
N ILE A 76 -7.30 5.57 -11.95
CA ILE A 76 -6.47 6.76 -11.70
C ILE A 76 -7.23 7.77 -10.82
N SER A 77 -8.51 8.05 -11.14
CA SER A 77 -9.35 8.95 -10.35
C SER A 77 -9.55 8.46 -8.91
N ILE A 78 -9.74 7.15 -8.70
CA ILE A 78 -9.83 6.57 -7.35
C ILE A 78 -8.53 6.82 -6.58
N PHE A 79 -7.38 6.61 -7.22
CA PHE A 79 -6.09 6.82 -6.58
C PHE A 79 -5.81 8.28 -6.24
N ILE A 80 -6.16 9.21 -7.14
CA ILE A 80 -6.06 10.65 -6.86
C ILE A 80 -7.01 11.03 -5.72
N ALA A 81 -8.24 10.51 -5.72
CA ALA A 81 -9.20 10.76 -4.64
C ALA A 81 -8.68 10.24 -3.29
N LEU A 82 -8.09 9.03 -3.26
CA LEU A 82 -7.49 8.45 -2.06
C LEU A 82 -6.26 9.25 -1.60
N ALA A 83 -5.39 9.68 -2.51
CA ALA A 83 -4.20 10.47 -2.17
C ALA A 83 -4.55 11.84 -1.56
N MET A 84 -5.65 12.46 -1.98
CA MET A 84 -6.12 13.73 -1.44
C MET A 84 -6.96 13.57 -0.15
N GLU A 85 -7.49 12.38 0.15
CA GLU A 85 -8.35 12.15 1.32
C GLU A 85 -7.75 12.65 2.65
N PRO A 86 -6.45 12.49 2.97
CA PRO A 86 -5.89 12.99 4.23
C PRO A 86 -5.99 14.52 4.35
N LEU A 87 -5.85 15.24 3.23
CA LEU A 87 -6.03 16.68 3.15
C LEU A 87 -7.52 17.07 3.28
N VAL A 88 -8.39 16.34 2.59
CA VAL A 88 -9.86 16.55 2.64
C VAL A 88 -10.36 16.36 4.07
N VAL A 89 -9.95 15.29 4.75
CA VAL A 89 -10.33 15.00 6.15
C VAL A 89 -9.80 16.08 7.09
N ARG A 90 -8.58 16.59 6.87
CA ARG A 90 -8.03 17.69 7.68
C ARG A 90 -8.86 18.98 7.53
N LEU A 91 -9.35 19.29 6.34
CA LEU A 91 -10.26 20.43 6.11
C LEU A 91 -11.65 20.21 6.72
N ILE A 92 -12.18 18.98 6.65
CA ILE A 92 -13.46 18.63 7.28
C ILE A 92 -13.37 18.79 8.79
N LYS A 93 -12.26 18.35 9.41
CA LYS A 93 -11.99 18.57 10.85
C LYS A 93 -11.94 20.06 11.22
N HIS A 94 -11.65 20.93 10.26
CA HIS A 94 -11.66 22.39 10.41
C HIS A 94 -13.04 23.02 10.11
N GLY A 95 -14.08 22.22 9.91
CA GLY A 95 -15.47 22.68 9.73
C GLY A 95 -15.97 22.77 8.28
N TRP A 96 -15.18 22.34 7.29
CA TRP A 96 -15.60 22.42 5.88
C TRP A 96 -16.60 21.31 5.52
N ARG A 97 -17.62 21.63 4.70
CA ARG A 97 -18.49 20.61 4.09
C ARG A 97 -17.67 19.74 3.13
N ARG A 98 -17.89 18.41 3.12
CA ARG A 98 -17.09 17.45 2.34
C ARG A 98 -16.95 17.81 0.85
N GLY A 99 -18.04 18.25 0.20
CA GLY A 99 -18.00 18.65 -1.21
C GLY A 99 -17.10 19.87 -1.47
N VAL A 100 -17.08 20.84 -0.54
CA VAL A 100 -16.23 22.04 -0.64
C VAL A 100 -14.78 21.69 -0.33
N ALA A 101 -14.53 20.86 0.69
CA ALA A 101 -13.19 20.37 1.00
C ALA A 101 -12.56 19.57 -0.16
N SER A 102 -13.35 18.71 -0.81
CA SER A 102 -12.90 17.97 -1.99
C SER A 102 -12.64 18.88 -3.19
N GLY A 103 -13.53 19.85 -3.45
CA GLY A 103 -13.33 20.80 -4.54
C GLY A 103 -12.08 21.65 -4.32
N PHE A 104 -11.90 22.18 -3.11
CA PHE A 104 -10.74 23.00 -2.77
C PHE A 104 -9.42 22.24 -2.87
N THR A 105 -9.35 21.00 -2.38
CA THR A 105 -8.12 20.18 -2.48
C THR A 105 -7.78 19.82 -3.92
N LEU A 106 -8.77 19.44 -4.73
CA LEU A 106 -8.58 19.18 -6.16
C LEU A 106 -8.10 20.44 -6.89
N THR A 107 -8.74 21.59 -6.65
CA THR A 107 -8.33 22.86 -7.25
C THR A 107 -6.94 23.28 -6.78
N ALA A 108 -6.61 23.11 -5.51
CA ALA A 108 -5.28 23.40 -4.98
C ALA A 108 -4.21 22.52 -5.64
N LEU A 109 -4.48 21.22 -5.83
CA LEU A 109 -3.61 20.31 -6.55
C LEU A 109 -3.39 20.77 -8.01
N LEU A 110 -4.47 21.13 -8.71
CA LEU A 110 -4.41 21.65 -10.08
C LEU A 110 -3.62 22.96 -10.17
N VAL A 111 -3.78 23.87 -9.22
CA VAL A 111 -3.04 25.13 -9.16
C VAL A 111 -1.54 24.85 -8.96
N VAL A 112 -1.18 23.93 -8.06
CA VAL A 112 0.22 23.56 -7.83
C VAL A 112 0.84 22.94 -9.08
N ILE A 113 0.16 21.99 -9.71
CA ILE A 113 0.63 21.34 -10.95
C ILE A 113 0.73 22.36 -12.09
N GLY A 114 -0.31 23.19 -12.27
CA GLY A 114 -0.34 24.25 -13.29
C GLY A 114 0.77 25.28 -13.09
N LEU A 115 1.04 25.68 -11.84
CA LEU A 115 2.15 26.57 -11.52
C LEU A 115 3.52 25.94 -11.82
N LEU A 116 3.71 24.67 -11.46
CA LEU A 116 4.95 23.94 -11.78
C LEU A 116 5.14 23.82 -13.31
N LEU A 117 4.09 23.51 -14.07
CA LEU A 117 4.15 23.45 -15.53
C LEU A 117 4.39 24.84 -16.16
N ALA A 118 3.80 25.90 -15.61
CA ALA A 118 4.03 27.26 -16.11
C ALA A 118 5.48 27.73 -15.87
N LEU A 119 6.05 27.42 -14.70
CA LEU A 119 7.41 27.83 -14.33
C LEU A 119 8.48 26.95 -14.98
N PHE A 120 8.27 25.64 -15.01
CA PHE A 120 9.29 24.66 -15.37
C PHE A 120 8.93 23.79 -16.59
N GLY A 121 7.72 23.86 -17.13
CA GLY A 121 7.27 22.95 -18.19
C GLY A 121 8.09 23.05 -19.48
N ASN A 122 8.37 24.27 -19.95
CA ASN A 122 9.24 24.47 -21.12
C ASN A 122 10.67 23.99 -20.84
N LEU A 123 11.21 24.31 -19.65
CA LEU A 123 12.56 23.86 -19.25
C LEU A 123 12.63 22.33 -19.16
N PHE A 124 11.61 21.68 -18.60
CA PHE A 124 11.49 20.24 -18.50
C PHE A 124 11.49 19.61 -19.89
N ALA A 125 10.64 20.10 -20.80
CA ALA A 125 10.56 19.58 -22.17
C ALA A 125 11.89 19.69 -22.89
N GLN A 126 12.56 20.85 -22.82
CA GLN A 126 13.87 21.06 -23.43
C GLN A 126 14.95 20.14 -22.83
N GLN A 127 14.99 20.02 -21.49
CA GLN A 127 15.95 19.14 -20.82
C GLN A 127 15.67 17.66 -21.11
N ALA A 128 14.41 17.24 -21.15
CA ALA A 128 14.03 15.86 -21.46
C ALA A 128 14.38 15.48 -22.90
N VAL A 129 14.09 16.34 -23.88
CA VAL A 129 14.48 16.11 -25.28
C VAL A 129 16.00 16.06 -25.41
N SER A 130 16.71 17.01 -24.80
CA SER A 130 18.19 17.05 -24.84
C SER A 130 18.82 15.84 -24.16
N MET A 131 18.22 15.35 -23.07
CA MET A 131 18.64 14.13 -22.38
C MET A 131 18.54 12.91 -23.30
N VAL A 132 17.41 12.77 -24.03
CA VAL A 132 17.22 11.66 -24.99
C VAL A 132 18.20 11.77 -26.15
N MET A 133 18.39 12.97 -26.70
CA MET A 133 19.35 13.21 -27.79
C MET A 133 20.81 13.00 -27.36
N GLY A 134 21.13 13.15 -26.07
CA GLY A 134 22.46 12.91 -25.51
C GLY A 134 22.74 11.45 -25.11
N LEU A 135 21.75 10.55 -25.14
CA LEU A 135 21.93 9.13 -24.82
C LEU A 135 22.95 8.42 -25.73
N PRO A 136 22.97 8.64 -27.07
CA PRO A 136 23.96 8.03 -27.95
C PRO A 136 25.40 8.40 -27.56
N ASP A 137 25.64 9.66 -27.21
CA ASP A 137 26.96 10.13 -26.79
C ASP A 137 27.40 9.48 -25.48
N LEU A 138 26.49 9.38 -24.50
CA LEU A 138 26.75 8.66 -23.25
C LEU A 138 27.11 7.19 -23.51
N TYR A 139 26.43 6.54 -24.45
CA TYR A 139 26.74 5.17 -24.82
C TYR A 139 28.14 5.06 -25.43
N HIS A 140 28.50 5.94 -26.35
CA HIS A 140 29.84 5.91 -26.96
C HIS A 140 30.95 6.12 -25.92
N GLN A 141 30.72 6.99 -24.92
CA GLN A 141 31.63 7.16 -23.80
C GLN A 141 31.73 5.88 -22.93
N PHE A 142 30.59 5.25 -22.62
CA PHE A 142 30.57 4.00 -21.86
C PHE A 142 31.24 2.84 -22.61
N ALA A 143 30.93 2.68 -23.90
CA ALA A 143 31.55 1.69 -24.77
C ALA A 143 33.07 1.90 -24.87
N GLY A 144 33.52 3.16 -24.97
CA GLY A 144 34.94 3.50 -24.96
C GLY A 144 35.64 3.15 -23.64
N PHE A 145 34.98 3.40 -22.51
CA PHE A 145 35.51 3.02 -21.19
C PHE A 145 35.62 1.51 -21.02
N VAL A 146 34.59 0.76 -21.42
CA VAL A 146 34.59 -0.71 -21.33
C VAL A 146 35.62 -1.31 -22.28
N LEU A 147 35.77 -0.77 -23.49
CA LEU A 147 36.82 -1.18 -24.41
C LEU A 147 38.21 -0.98 -23.80
N ARG A 148 38.45 0.16 -23.13
CA ARG A 148 39.73 0.44 -22.45
C ARG A 148 39.97 -0.43 -21.22
N SER A 149 38.93 -0.74 -20.45
CA SER A 149 39.07 -1.49 -19.19
C SER A 149 39.05 -3.02 -19.37
N THR A 150 38.29 -3.53 -20.35
CA THR A 150 38.02 -4.97 -20.49
C THR A 150 38.40 -5.54 -21.85
N GLY A 151 38.73 -4.71 -22.84
CA GLY A 151 38.98 -5.13 -24.22
C GLY A 151 37.73 -5.57 -24.99
N PHE A 152 36.55 -5.61 -24.34
CA PHE A 152 35.29 -5.99 -24.97
C PHE A 152 34.74 -4.85 -25.84
N ARG A 153 34.49 -5.14 -27.13
CA ARG A 153 33.81 -4.21 -28.04
C ARG A 153 32.30 -4.38 -27.91
N MET A 154 31.63 -3.35 -27.38
CA MET A 154 30.18 -3.33 -27.39
C MET A 154 29.61 -3.19 -28.81
N PRO A 155 28.38 -3.67 -29.07
CA PRO A 155 27.68 -3.45 -30.34
C PRO A 155 27.51 -1.96 -30.68
N ASN A 156 27.38 -1.59 -31.95
CA ASN A 156 27.09 -0.19 -32.32
C ASN A 156 25.65 0.20 -31.96
N ILE A 157 25.46 1.40 -31.38
CA ILE A 157 24.16 1.89 -30.90
C ILE A 157 23.29 2.51 -32.01
N GLU A 158 23.76 2.63 -33.25
CA GLU A 158 23.00 3.29 -34.33
C GLU A 158 21.61 2.67 -34.53
N GLN A 159 21.46 1.37 -34.26
CA GLN A 159 20.16 0.69 -34.26
C GLN A 159 19.35 0.93 -32.97
N LEU A 160 19.99 0.99 -31.79
CA LEU A 160 19.31 1.19 -30.51
C LEU A 160 18.84 2.64 -30.31
N GLY A 161 19.63 3.64 -30.69
CA GLY A 161 19.28 5.05 -30.53
C GLY A 161 18.05 5.43 -31.35
N MET A 162 17.99 4.97 -32.61
CA MET A 162 16.81 5.13 -33.46
C MET A 162 15.61 4.32 -32.96
N GLU A 163 15.81 3.11 -32.45
CA GLU A 163 14.71 2.30 -31.90
C GLU A 163 14.16 2.89 -30.60
N ILE A 164 15.01 3.45 -29.74
CA ILE A 164 14.62 4.17 -28.51
C ILE A 164 13.89 5.46 -28.86
N LEU A 165 14.43 6.28 -29.78
CA LEU A 165 13.75 7.50 -30.25
C LEU A 165 12.40 7.18 -30.89
N LYS A 166 12.34 6.12 -31.71
CA LYS A 166 11.10 5.62 -32.30
C LYS A 166 10.13 5.15 -31.23
N HIS A 167 10.54 4.35 -30.25
CA HIS A 167 9.68 3.90 -29.14
C HIS A 167 9.25 5.04 -28.20
N VAL A 168 10.08 6.06 -28.01
CA VAL A 168 9.74 7.27 -27.25
C VAL A 168 8.75 8.13 -28.03
N GLN A 169 8.94 8.30 -29.34
CA GLN A 169 8.00 9.04 -30.20
C GLN A 169 6.68 8.30 -30.35
N THR A 170 6.70 6.99 -30.59
CA THR A 170 5.49 6.13 -30.65
C THR A 170 4.95 5.79 -29.26
N SER A 171 5.56 6.29 -28.18
CA SER A 171 4.98 6.16 -26.85
C SER A 171 3.67 6.90 -26.86
N TRP A 172 2.62 6.23 -26.39
CA TRP A 172 1.27 6.80 -26.27
C TRP A 172 1.27 8.20 -25.64
N VAL A 173 2.21 8.52 -24.74
CA VAL A 173 2.34 9.84 -24.11
C VAL A 173 2.83 10.93 -25.08
N VAL A 174 3.82 10.61 -25.92
CA VAL A 174 4.44 11.60 -26.84
C VAL A 174 3.60 11.76 -28.10
N ASP A 175 3.02 10.68 -28.62
CA ASP A 175 2.04 10.75 -29.71
C ASP A 175 0.77 11.49 -29.28
N PHE A 176 0.25 11.22 -28.07
CA PHE A 176 -0.91 11.94 -27.54
C PHE A 176 -0.59 13.42 -27.30
N ALA A 177 0.57 13.77 -26.74
CA ALA A 177 0.99 15.15 -26.59
C ALA A 177 1.22 15.86 -27.94
N GLY A 178 1.84 15.19 -28.91
CA GLY A 178 2.11 15.73 -30.25
C GLY A 178 0.84 15.94 -31.08
N GLN A 179 -0.07 14.96 -31.08
CA GLN A 179 -1.38 15.08 -31.76
C GLN A 179 -2.31 16.06 -31.05
N ALA A 180 -2.29 16.09 -29.72
CA ALA A 180 -3.03 17.07 -28.93
C ALA A 180 -2.58 18.49 -29.24
N LEU A 181 -1.28 18.78 -29.18
CA LEU A 181 -0.77 20.13 -29.38
C LEU A 181 -0.88 20.61 -30.84
N ASN A 182 -0.82 19.71 -31.81
CA ASN A 182 -0.86 20.07 -33.23
C ASN A 182 -2.26 20.09 -33.85
N THR A 183 -3.29 19.58 -33.16
CA THR A 183 -4.66 19.52 -33.70
C THR A 183 -5.63 20.16 -32.71
N THR A 184 -6.46 21.10 -33.16
CA THR A 184 -7.54 21.69 -32.33
C THR A 184 -8.45 20.62 -31.73
N TRP A 185 -8.72 19.55 -32.49
CA TRP A 185 -9.50 18.40 -32.02
C TRP A 185 -8.78 17.59 -30.94
N GLY A 186 -7.46 17.46 -31.05
CA GLY A 186 -6.63 16.77 -30.06
C GLY A 186 -6.61 17.51 -28.72
N LEU A 187 -6.44 18.85 -28.73
CA LEU A 187 -6.55 19.67 -27.51
C LEU A 187 -7.91 19.48 -26.81
N LEU A 188 -9.00 19.44 -27.59
CA LEU A 188 -10.33 19.25 -27.05
C LEU A 188 -10.49 17.85 -26.41
N ALA A 189 -9.98 16.81 -27.06
CA ALA A 189 -10.01 15.45 -26.52
C ALA A 189 -9.25 15.35 -25.19
N VAL A 190 -8.02 15.88 -25.11
CA VAL A 190 -7.24 15.91 -23.85
C VAL A 190 -7.97 16.67 -22.75
N LEU A 191 -8.59 17.80 -23.09
CA LEU A 191 -9.33 18.60 -22.12
C LEU A 191 -10.56 17.85 -21.61
N LEU A 192 -11.29 17.16 -22.48
CA LEU A 192 -12.43 16.32 -22.11
C LEU A 192 -12.02 15.11 -21.26
N ASP A 193 -10.92 14.45 -21.58
CA ASP A 193 -10.38 13.33 -20.80
C ASP A 193 -9.94 13.80 -19.41
N MET A 194 -9.18 14.90 -19.34
CA MET A 194 -8.79 15.52 -18.08
C MET A 194 -10.00 15.97 -17.26
N LEU A 195 -11.01 16.57 -17.90
CA LEU A 195 -12.25 16.95 -17.24
C LEU A 195 -12.99 15.72 -16.69
N THR A 196 -12.99 14.61 -17.42
CA THR A 196 -13.61 13.34 -17.00
C THR A 196 -12.91 12.80 -15.77
N ILE A 197 -11.58 12.69 -15.78
CA ILE A 197 -10.77 12.25 -14.62
C ILE A 197 -11.02 13.17 -13.43
N LEU A 198 -11.06 14.50 -13.63
CA LEU A 198 -11.30 15.46 -12.56
C LEU A 198 -12.71 15.34 -11.97
N MET A 199 -13.72 15.19 -12.81
CA MET A 199 -15.11 15.01 -12.38
C MET A 199 -15.26 13.71 -11.61
N VAL A 200 -14.77 12.59 -12.13
CA VAL A 200 -14.83 11.29 -11.45
C VAL A 200 -14.11 11.35 -10.11
N THR A 201 -12.90 11.94 -10.06
CA THR A 201 -12.15 12.15 -8.82
C THR A 201 -12.95 12.97 -7.81
N TYR A 202 -13.54 14.09 -8.26
CA TYR A 202 -14.36 14.96 -7.42
C TYR A 202 -15.58 14.22 -6.87
N TYR A 203 -16.33 13.52 -7.71
CA TYR A 203 -17.51 12.78 -7.28
C TYR A 203 -17.17 11.66 -6.31
N ILE A 204 -16.11 10.88 -6.57
CA ILE A 204 -15.68 9.79 -5.67
C ILE A 204 -15.27 10.35 -4.30
N SER A 205 -14.45 11.41 -4.29
CA SER A 205 -13.99 12.04 -3.06
C SER A 205 -15.14 12.71 -2.28
N ALA A 206 -16.01 13.46 -2.96
CA ALA A 206 -17.14 14.15 -2.35
C ALA A 206 -18.24 13.18 -1.87
N ALA A 207 -18.56 12.15 -2.68
CA ALA A 207 -19.63 11.19 -2.40
C ALA A 207 -19.19 9.99 -1.54
N GLY A 208 -17.95 9.95 -1.05
CA GLY A 208 -17.43 8.85 -0.24
C GLY A 208 -18.40 8.30 0.84
N PRO A 209 -19.08 9.12 1.68
CA PRO A 209 -20.01 8.64 2.69
C PRO A 209 -21.29 8.07 2.08
N ALA A 210 -21.77 8.65 0.98
CA ALA A 210 -22.95 8.16 0.28
C ALA A 210 -22.66 6.80 -0.38
N MET A 211 -21.48 6.64 -0.98
CA MET A 211 -21.02 5.37 -1.55
C MET A 211 -20.92 4.27 -0.48
N ARG A 212 -20.30 4.57 0.66
CA ARG A 212 -20.25 3.65 1.82
C ARG A 212 -21.65 3.23 2.28
N ARG A 213 -22.57 4.20 2.43
CA ARG A 213 -23.96 3.93 2.84
C ARG A 213 -24.71 3.07 1.82
N SER A 214 -24.51 3.30 0.53
CA SER A 214 -25.13 2.52 -0.54
C SER A 214 -24.68 1.06 -0.49
N MET A 215 -23.38 0.82 -0.32
CA MET A 215 -22.83 -0.55 -0.21
C MET A 215 -23.37 -1.28 1.02
N CYS A 216 -23.51 -0.58 2.17
CA CYS A 216 -24.09 -1.16 3.38
C CYS A 216 -25.54 -1.62 3.20
N ARG A 217 -26.32 -1.06 2.26
CA ARG A 217 -27.73 -1.44 2.05
C ARG A 217 -27.91 -2.88 1.56
N TRP A 218 -26.88 -3.47 0.96
CA TRP A 218 -26.92 -4.86 0.48
C TRP A 218 -26.43 -5.87 1.52
N MET A 219 -26.07 -5.42 2.72
CA MET A 219 -25.48 -6.25 3.77
C MET A 219 -26.37 -6.34 5.01
N ASN A 220 -26.28 -7.47 5.72
CA ASN A 220 -26.93 -7.62 7.03
C ASN A 220 -26.30 -6.68 8.09
N PRO A 221 -27.04 -6.27 9.14
CA PRO A 221 -26.56 -5.26 10.10
C PRO A 221 -25.25 -5.62 10.82
N GLN A 222 -25.00 -6.91 11.08
CA GLN A 222 -23.77 -7.37 11.71
C GLN A 222 -22.56 -7.24 10.77
N SER A 223 -22.73 -7.52 9.47
CA SER A 223 -21.67 -7.38 8.46
C SER A 223 -21.40 -5.93 8.10
N GLN A 224 -22.40 -5.03 8.22
CA GLN A 224 -22.21 -3.59 7.99
C GLN A 224 -21.13 -3.00 8.88
N ARG A 225 -21.09 -3.35 10.18
CA ARG A 225 -20.05 -2.86 11.10
C ARG A 225 -18.66 -3.32 10.69
N ARG A 226 -18.51 -4.61 10.37
CA ARG A 226 -17.24 -5.19 9.89
C ARG A 226 -16.80 -4.55 8.58
N PHE A 227 -17.72 -4.39 7.63
CA PHE A 227 -17.44 -3.75 6.35
C PHE A 227 -16.99 -2.30 6.51
N LEU A 228 -17.69 -1.50 7.33
CA LEU A 228 -17.31 -0.10 7.57
C LEU A 228 -15.94 0.01 8.25
N PHE A 229 -15.64 -0.90 9.18
CA PHE A 229 -14.32 -0.98 9.79
C PHE A 229 -13.24 -1.29 8.75
N ILE A 230 -13.39 -2.38 7.98
CA ILE A 230 -12.44 -2.76 6.91
C ILE A 230 -12.27 -1.61 5.92
N TRP A 231 -13.37 -1.03 5.45
CA TRP A 231 -13.35 0.09 4.51
C TRP A 231 -12.53 1.25 5.07
N SER A 232 -12.78 1.65 6.32
CA SER A 232 -12.07 2.77 6.93
C SER A 232 -10.58 2.49 7.09
N VAL A 233 -10.21 1.28 7.52
CA VAL A 233 -8.83 0.85 7.73
C VAL A 233 -8.08 0.79 6.40
N VAL A 234 -8.65 0.15 5.38
CA VAL A 234 -8.06 0.05 4.04
C VAL A 234 -7.90 1.44 3.43
N GLN A 235 -8.95 2.26 3.50
CA GLN A 235 -8.89 3.61 2.95
C GLN A 235 -7.83 4.47 3.65
N GLU A 236 -7.75 4.44 4.99
CA GLU A 236 -6.74 5.18 5.74
C GLU A 236 -5.31 4.69 5.41
N GLN A 237 -5.11 3.38 5.29
CA GLN A 237 -3.80 2.82 4.93
C GLN A 237 -3.36 3.24 3.52
N ILE A 238 -4.22 3.11 2.51
CA ILE A 238 -3.88 3.50 1.13
C ILE A 238 -3.66 5.01 1.04
N SER A 239 -4.57 5.80 1.59
CA SER A 239 -4.49 7.26 1.50
C SER A 239 -3.26 7.81 2.22
N SER A 240 -2.96 7.33 3.43
CA SER A 240 -1.76 7.71 4.17
C SER A 240 -0.51 7.26 3.43
N PHE A 241 -0.47 6.03 2.89
CA PHE A 241 0.67 5.53 2.13
C PHE A 241 0.95 6.39 0.89
N LEU A 242 -0.06 6.63 0.04
CA LEU A 242 0.08 7.46 -1.16
C LEU A 242 0.53 8.88 -0.82
N PHE A 243 -0.08 9.48 0.21
CA PHE A 243 0.26 10.83 0.64
C PHE A 243 1.71 10.93 1.15
N SER A 244 2.15 10.00 2.01
CA SER A 244 3.53 9.93 2.48
C SER A 244 4.51 9.72 1.32
N ARG A 245 4.16 8.90 0.33
CA ARG A 245 4.99 8.62 -0.86
C ARG A 245 5.11 9.85 -1.75
N ILE A 246 4.04 10.61 -1.97
CA ILE A 246 4.10 11.87 -2.73
C ILE A 246 5.02 12.89 -2.03
N ILE A 247 4.93 13.03 -0.70
CA ILE A 247 5.78 13.96 0.04
C ILE A 247 7.26 13.54 -0.01
N LEU A 248 7.57 12.26 0.23
CA LEU A 248 8.95 11.76 0.15
C LEU A 248 9.51 11.92 -1.28
N ALA A 249 8.73 11.63 -2.31
CA ALA A 249 9.13 11.82 -3.70
C ALA A 249 9.44 13.29 -3.99
N ALA A 250 8.64 14.23 -3.47
CA ALA A 250 8.89 15.66 -3.60
C ALA A 250 10.17 16.11 -2.89
N ILE A 251 10.40 15.65 -1.64
CA ILE A 251 11.62 15.95 -0.89
C ILE A 251 12.85 15.40 -1.61
N ASN A 252 12.77 14.17 -2.12
CA ASN A 252 13.84 13.52 -2.87
C ASN A 252 14.12 14.26 -4.18
N ALA A 253 13.09 14.58 -4.95
CA ALA A 253 13.24 15.33 -6.19
C ALA A 253 13.86 16.72 -5.95
N VAL A 254 13.44 17.45 -4.92
CA VAL A 254 14.05 18.75 -4.58
C VAL A 254 15.49 18.60 -4.11
N GLY A 255 15.77 17.63 -3.22
CA GLY A 255 17.13 17.37 -2.72
C GLY A 255 18.09 17.00 -3.85
N THR A 256 17.66 16.09 -4.73
CA THR A 256 18.41 15.68 -5.91
C THR A 256 18.58 16.83 -6.91
N ALA A 257 17.54 17.64 -7.15
CA ALA A 257 17.63 18.82 -8.03
C ALA A 257 18.69 19.81 -7.54
N ILE A 258 18.66 20.16 -6.24
CA ILE A 258 19.63 21.08 -5.64
C ILE A 258 21.05 20.56 -5.81
N PHE A 259 21.28 19.27 -5.54
CA PHE A 259 22.58 18.65 -5.70
C PHE A 259 23.08 18.68 -7.16
N LEU A 260 22.24 18.30 -8.12
CA LEU A 260 22.59 18.30 -9.54
C LEU A 260 22.90 19.72 -10.05
N ILE A 261 22.15 20.73 -9.59
CA ILE A 261 22.43 22.14 -9.90
C ILE A 261 23.79 22.57 -9.35
N ILE A 262 24.09 22.27 -8.08
CA ILE A 262 25.38 22.63 -7.45
C ILE A 262 26.56 21.99 -8.19
N MET A 263 26.40 20.73 -8.59
CA MET A 263 27.42 19.98 -9.33
C MET A 263 27.50 20.35 -10.82
N ASN A 264 26.63 21.25 -11.30
CA ASN A 264 26.49 21.62 -12.72
C ASN A 264 26.29 20.40 -13.63
N ILE A 265 25.51 19.41 -13.17
CA ILE A 265 25.15 18.25 -13.97
C ILE A 265 23.94 18.63 -14.84
N PRO A 266 23.98 18.38 -16.16
CA PRO A 266 22.87 18.72 -17.06
C PRO A 266 21.61 17.91 -16.72
N TYR A 267 20.46 18.39 -17.20
CA TYR A 267 19.17 17.70 -17.07
C TYR A 267 18.71 17.49 -15.62
N TRP A 268 19.10 18.40 -14.73
CA TRP A 268 18.81 18.33 -13.29
C TRP A 268 17.32 18.17 -12.99
N LEU A 269 16.42 18.75 -13.80
CA LEU A 269 14.99 18.75 -13.56
C LEU A 269 14.32 17.40 -13.89
N PRO A 270 14.45 16.85 -15.12
CA PRO A 270 13.89 15.52 -15.42
C PRO A 270 14.59 14.41 -14.64
N LEU A 271 15.91 14.49 -14.40
CA LEU A 271 16.64 13.48 -13.64
C LEU A 271 16.22 13.44 -12.18
N SER A 272 16.04 14.60 -11.54
CA SER A 272 15.62 14.64 -10.13
C SER A 272 14.18 14.19 -9.93
N LEU A 273 13.27 14.56 -10.86
CA LEU A 273 11.88 14.14 -10.83
C LEU A 273 11.76 12.63 -11.07
N PHE A 274 12.51 12.09 -12.02
CA PHE A 274 12.63 10.65 -12.23
C PHE A 274 13.16 9.94 -10.98
N CYS A 275 14.27 10.41 -10.41
CA CYS A 275 14.87 9.83 -9.21
C CYS A 275 13.88 9.82 -8.04
N GLY A 276 13.21 10.94 -7.76
CA GLY A 276 12.24 11.04 -6.66
C GLY A 276 11.03 10.12 -6.82
N ILE A 277 10.45 10.04 -8.02
CA ILE A 277 9.28 9.18 -8.29
C ILE A 277 9.67 7.71 -8.24
N VAL A 278 10.71 7.31 -8.97
CA VAL A 278 11.12 5.90 -9.07
C VAL A 278 11.61 5.38 -7.73
N SER A 279 12.39 6.18 -6.99
CA SER A 279 12.86 5.82 -5.66
C SER A 279 11.73 5.52 -4.69
N GLN A 280 10.60 6.25 -4.82
CA GLN A 280 9.56 6.20 -3.81
C GLN A 280 8.42 5.24 -4.15
N PHE A 281 8.16 4.98 -5.43
CA PHE A 281 7.09 4.11 -5.89
C PHE A 281 7.55 2.71 -6.31
N VAL A 282 8.85 2.47 -6.52
CA VAL A 282 9.39 1.14 -6.80
C VAL A 282 10.06 0.57 -5.54
N PRO A 283 9.45 -0.43 -4.87
CA PRO A 283 10.01 -1.01 -3.64
C PRO A 283 11.36 -1.66 -3.87
N THR A 284 12.24 -1.61 -2.86
CA THR A 284 13.55 -2.30 -2.76
C THR A 284 14.59 -1.93 -3.80
N VAL A 285 14.19 -1.72 -5.05
CA VAL A 285 15.08 -1.44 -6.20
C VAL A 285 14.98 0.02 -6.65
N GLY A 286 13.93 0.74 -6.24
CA GLY A 286 13.63 2.08 -6.74
C GLY A 286 14.76 3.08 -6.57
N THR A 287 15.42 3.13 -5.42
CA THR A 287 16.55 4.04 -5.20
C THR A 287 17.70 3.74 -6.15
N TYR A 288 17.98 2.46 -6.42
CA TYR A 288 19.06 2.05 -7.31
C TYR A 288 18.73 2.40 -8.77
N LEU A 289 17.50 2.14 -9.21
CA LEU A 289 17.04 2.50 -10.56
C LEU A 289 16.93 4.02 -10.74
N GLY A 290 16.34 4.71 -9.77
CA GLY A 290 16.17 6.15 -9.77
C GLY A 290 17.49 6.91 -9.72
N GLY A 291 18.46 6.39 -8.96
CA GLY A 291 19.80 6.96 -8.85
C GLY A 291 20.74 6.61 -10.01
N ALA A 292 20.48 5.53 -10.75
CA ALA A 292 21.34 5.09 -11.85
C ALA A 292 21.46 6.15 -12.96
N LEU A 293 20.34 6.75 -13.39
CA LEU A 293 20.36 7.76 -14.46
C LEU A 293 21.14 9.03 -14.04
N PRO A 294 20.88 9.67 -12.88
CA PRO A 294 21.70 10.79 -12.41
C PRO A 294 23.19 10.47 -12.34
N ILE A 295 23.57 9.30 -11.84
CA ILE A 295 24.98 8.88 -11.75
C ILE A 295 25.60 8.75 -13.15
N LEU A 296 24.88 8.15 -14.11
CA LEU A 296 25.35 7.96 -15.47
C LEU A 296 25.55 9.29 -16.20
N PHE A 297 24.59 10.21 -16.07
CA PHE A 297 24.71 11.54 -16.67
C PHE A 297 25.80 12.37 -16.00
N ALA A 298 25.96 12.29 -14.68
CA ALA A 298 27.07 12.94 -13.96
C ALA A 298 28.43 12.44 -14.46
N TRP A 299 28.54 11.14 -14.75
CA TRP A 299 29.75 10.54 -15.28
C TRP A 299 30.08 11.06 -16.69
N GLY A 300 29.10 11.05 -17.59
CA GLY A 300 29.32 11.43 -18.98
C GLY A 300 29.47 12.94 -19.21
N SER A 301 28.99 13.78 -18.29
CA SER A 301 29.14 15.23 -18.40
C SER A 301 30.40 15.75 -17.71
N ASN A 302 30.67 15.30 -16.47
CA ASN A 302 31.67 15.90 -15.59
C ASN A 302 32.76 14.89 -15.16
N GLY A 303 32.75 13.67 -15.71
CA GLY A 303 33.75 12.64 -15.47
C GLY A 303 33.50 11.79 -14.22
N PHE A 304 34.44 10.88 -13.94
CA PHE A 304 34.30 9.87 -12.87
C PHE A 304 34.12 10.45 -11.48
N GLY A 305 34.77 11.58 -11.16
CA GLY A 305 34.64 12.25 -9.87
C GLY A 305 33.20 12.70 -9.57
N ALA A 306 32.50 13.23 -10.57
CA ALA A 306 31.11 13.65 -10.42
C ALA A 306 30.15 12.46 -10.24
N ALA A 307 30.43 11.34 -10.92
CA ALA A 307 29.67 10.09 -10.75
C ALA A 307 29.77 9.56 -9.31
N VAL A 308 30.98 9.51 -8.77
CA VAL A 308 31.23 9.07 -7.39
C VAL A 308 30.60 10.04 -6.38
N ALA A 309 30.73 11.34 -6.59
CA ALA A 309 30.09 12.34 -5.73
C ALA A 309 28.56 12.19 -5.73
N THR A 310 27.95 11.94 -6.90
CA THR A 310 26.51 11.71 -7.03
C THR A 310 26.07 10.43 -6.33
N LEU A 311 26.84 9.34 -6.46
CA LEU A 311 26.59 8.09 -5.75
C LEU A 311 26.65 8.27 -4.24
N ILE A 312 27.66 8.98 -3.73
CA ILE A 312 27.81 9.27 -2.31
C ILE A 312 26.63 10.11 -1.82
N PHE A 313 26.24 11.15 -2.56
CA PHE A 313 25.07 11.97 -2.23
C PHE A 313 23.80 11.14 -2.14
N ILE A 314 23.47 10.34 -3.17
CA ILE A 314 22.26 9.50 -3.17
C ILE A 314 22.28 8.52 -2.00
N THR A 315 23.44 7.93 -1.71
CA THR A 315 23.60 6.99 -0.58
C THR A 315 23.35 7.70 0.76
N ILE A 316 23.97 8.86 0.98
CA ILE A 316 23.78 9.65 2.21
C ILE A 316 22.32 10.11 2.33
N TYR A 317 21.75 10.63 1.25
CA TYR A 317 20.36 11.06 1.19
C TYR A 317 19.42 9.91 1.54
N GLN A 318 19.64 8.70 1.00
CA GLN A 318 18.84 7.52 1.31
C GLN A 318 18.92 7.14 2.80
N GLN A 319 20.09 7.28 3.43
CA GLN A 319 20.21 7.03 4.88
C GLN A 319 19.45 8.07 5.70
N ILE A 320 19.55 9.36 5.32
CA ILE A 320 18.78 10.43 5.97
C ILE A 320 17.28 10.19 5.79
N GLU A 321 16.87 9.78 4.58
CA GLU A 321 15.48 9.46 4.31
C GLU A 321 15.00 8.32 5.20
N ASN A 322 15.74 7.21 5.24
CA ASN A 322 15.37 6.02 6.02
C ASN A 322 15.35 6.27 7.53
N MET A 323 16.32 7.03 8.06
CA MET A 323 16.48 7.21 9.50
C MET A 323 15.71 8.40 10.08
N VAL A 324 15.47 9.45 9.30
CA VAL A 324 14.94 10.72 9.81
C VAL A 324 13.62 11.11 9.14
N ILE A 325 13.55 11.06 7.80
CA ILE A 325 12.42 11.63 7.05
C ILE A 325 11.25 10.65 7.00
N SER A 326 11.53 9.40 6.62
CA SER A 326 10.54 8.33 6.46
C SER A 326 9.77 8.05 7.76
N PRO A 327 10.41 7.89 8.94
CA PRO A 327 9.67 7.66 10.19
C PRO A 327 8.73 8.82 10.56
N LYS A 328 9.11 10.07 10.25
CA LYS A 328 8.30 11.26 10.57
C LYS A 328 7.08 11.43 9.67
N ILE A 329 7.20 11.00 8.41
CA ILE A 329 6.14 11.20 7.40
C ILE A 329 5.28 9.94 7.28
N SER A 330 5.83 8.79 7.65
CA SER A 330 5.22 7.46 7.51
C SER A 330 4.93 6.83 8.89
N GLU A 331 4.54 7.64 9.88
CA GLU A 331 4.24 7.18 11.27
C GLU A 331 3.16 6.06 11.35
N LYS A 332 2.38 5.84 10.27
CA LYS A 332 1.36 4.79 10.17
C LYS A 332 1.64 3.83 9.00
N THR A 333 2.87 3.31 8.90
CA THR A 333 3.23 2.48 7.75
C THR A 333 2.53 1.12 7.78
N MET A 334 2.20 0.70 6.56
CA MET A 334 1.64 -0.58 6.19
C MET A 334 2.68 -1.68 6.42
N ASP A 335 2.49 -2.53 7.44
CA ASP A 335 3.37 -3.67 7.76
C ASP A 335 3.22 -4.79 6.73
N LEU A 336 3.81 -4.58 5.55
CA LEU A 336 3.95 -5.59 4.51
C LEU A 336 5.30 -6.28 4.64
N ASN A 337 5.29 -7.62 4.58
CA ASN A 337 6.51 -8.38 4.37
C ASN A 337 7.17 -7.91 3.05
N PRO A 338 8.45 -7.49 3.05
CA PRO A 338 9.15 -7.01 1.85
C PRO A 338 9.10 -8.01 0.69
N ALA A 339 9.13 -9.32 0.97
CA ALA A 339 9.04 -10.35 -0.05
C ALA A 339 7.68 -10.35 -0.75
N VAL A 340 6.59 -10.16 0.01
CA VAL A 340 5.22 -10.10 -0.53
C VAL A 340 5.03 -8.82 -1.35
N ALA A 341 5.56 -7.70 -0.85
CA ALA A 341 5.55 -6.43 -1.58
C ALA A 341 6.28 -6.53 -2.93
N PHE A 342 7.49 -7.10 -2.94
CA PHE A 342 8.29 -7.29 -4.15
C PHE A 342 7.61 -8.24 -5.14
N LEU A 343 7.13 -9.40 -4.68
CA LEU A 343 6.47 -10.37 -5.55
C LEU A 343 5.18 -9.79 -6.15
N SER A 344 4.42 -9.02 -5.38
CA SER A 344 3.21 -8.39 -5.89
C SER A 344 3.49 -7.35 -6.98
N VAL A 345 4.55 -6.56 -6.84
CA VAL A 345 4.98 -5.62 -7.89
C VAL A 345 5.32 -6.35 -9.18
N LEU A 346 6.00 -7.50 -9.10
CA LEU A 346 6.31 -8.32 -10.27
C LEU A 346 5.04 -8.91 -10.90
N ILE A 347 4.14 -9.47 -10.10
CA ILE A 347 2.89 -10.08 -10.59
C ILE A 347 1.99 -9.03 -11.23
N MET A 348 1.66 -7.95 -10.51
CA MET A 348 0.82 -6.89 -11.07
C MET A 348 1.51 -6.15 -12.21
N GLY A 349 2.83 -5.98 -12.16
CA GLY A 349 3.62 -5.42 -13.25
C GLY A 349 3.55 -6.25 -14.52
N ALA A 350 3.58 -7.58 -14.40
CA ALA A 350 3.45 -8.47 -15.54
C ALA A 350 2.02 -8.49 -16.13
N VAL A 351 0.99 -8.38 -15.29
CA VAL A 351 -0.42 -8.47 -15.72
C VAL A 351 -0.95 -7.13 -16.26
N PHE A 352 -0.67 -6.02 -15.59
CA PHE A 352 -1.22 -4.69 -15.91
C PHE A 352 -0.16 -3.67 -16.32
N GLY A 353 1.08 -4.10 -16.57
CA GLY A 353 2.18 -3.24 -16.99
C GLY A 353 2.65 -2.27 -15.90
N ALA A 354 3.19 -1.12 -16.31
CA ALA A 354 3.72 -0.11 -15.39
C ALA A 354 2.69 0.39 -14.37
N LEU A 355 1.42 0.56 -14.79
CA LEU A 355 0.34 0.91 -13.88
C LEU A 355 0.11 -0.19 -12.84
N GLY A 356 0.09 -1.45 -13.24
CA GLY A 356 0.02 -2.57 -12.29
C GLY A 356 1.11 -2.54 -11.23
N ALA A 357 2.36 -2.38 -11.67
CA ALA A 357 3.50 -2.30 -10.77
C ALA A 357 3.37 -1.14 -9.76
N PHE A 358 2.89 0.03 -10.21
CA PHE A 358 2.64 1.19 -9.35
C PHE A 358 1.53 0.94 -8.31
N LEU A 359 0.46 0.25 -8.72
CA LEU A 359 -0.71 -0.03 -7.87
C LEU A 359 -0.52 -1.27 -6.99
N ALA A 360 0.58 -2.01 -7.16
CA ALA A 360 0.80 -3.27 -6.48
C ALA A 360 0.79 -3.14 -4.96
N LEU A 361 1.50 -2.15 -4.39
CA LEU A 361 1.57 -2.01 -2.93
C LEU A 361 0.20 -1.73 -2.32
N PRO A 362 -0.57 -0.71 -2.77
CA PRO A 362 -1.85 -0.40 -2.16
C PRO A 362 -2.91 -1.49 -2.41
N VAL A 363 -2.82 -2.22 -3.52
CA VAL A 363 -3.72 -3.35 -3.76
C VAL A 363 -3.39 -4.52 -2.84
N THR A 364 -2.11 -4.90 -2.74
CA THR A 364 -1.64 -5.96 -1.83
C THR A 364 -1.98 -5.63 -0.39
N ALA A 365 -1.80 -4.36 -0.04
CA ALA A 365 -2.15 -3.80 1.25
C ALA A 365 -3.61 -4.06 1.63
N SER A 366 -4.48 -3.66 0.72
CA SER A 366 -5.92 -3.81 0.86
C SER A 366 -6.30 -5.28 0.98
N LEU A 367 -5.70 -6.13 0.16
CA LEU A 367 -5.95 -7.56 0.17
C LEU A 367 -5.54 -8.17 1.51
N GLN A 368 -4.33 -7.86 2.00
CA GLN A 368 -3.83 -8.35 3.29
C GLN A 368 -4.72 -7.88 4.45
N ALA A 369 -5.18 -6.63 4.44
CA ALA A 369 -6.09 -6.12 5.46
C ALA A 369 -7.46 -6.83 5.44
N ILE A 370 -8.01 -7.09 4.25
CA ILE A 370 -9.25 -7.87 4.09
C ILE A 370 -9.03 -9.29 4.62
N PHE A 371 -7.93 -9.96 4.22
CA PHE A 371 -7.58 -11.27 4.72
C PHE A 371 -7.45 -11.29 6.24
N LYS A 372 -6.76 -10.31 6.85
CA LYS A 372 -6.59 -10.22 8.30
C LYS A 372 -7.91 -10.09 9.05
N VAL A 373 -8.91 -9.41 8.48
CA VAL A 373 -10.24 -9.27 9.12
C VAL A 373 -11.15 -10.47 8.85
N CYS A 374 -11.03 -11.11 7.68
CA CYS A 374 -11.82 -12.30 7.35
C CYS A 374 -11.30 -13.57 8.03
N THR A 375 -10.01 -13.65 8.33
CA THR A 375 -9.39 -14.83 8.94
C THR A 375 -9.37 -14.69 10.46
N LYS A 376 -9.94 -15.67 11.19
CA LYS A 376 -9.75 -15.75 12.64
C LYS A 376 -8.28 -16.03 12.93
N GLN A 377 -7.58 -15.06 13.53
CA GLN A 377 -6.24 -15.30 14.06
C GLN A 377 -6.37 -16.07 15.37
N TYR A 378 -5.93 -17.32 15.37
CA TYR A 378 -5.80 -18.11 16.60
C TYR A 378 -4.50 -17.68 17.30
N HIS A 379 -4.53 -17.58 18.63
CA HIS A 379 -3.33 -17.32 19.40
C HIS A 379 -2.32 -18.44 19.13
N LEU A 380 -1.10 -18.06 18.77
CA LEU A 380 -0.03 -19.03 18.54
C LEU A 380 0.36 -19.64 19.89
N VAL A 381 0.45 -20.97 19.95
CA VAL A 381 1.00 -21.67 21.12
C VAL A 381 2.49 -21.35 21.17
N SER A 382 2.98 -20.86 22.31
CA SER A 382 4.40 -20.59 22.57
C SER A 382 5.17 -21.92 22.68
N SER A 383 5.44 -22.54 21.53
CA SER A 383 6.24 -23.76 21.47
C SER A 383 7.72 -23.40 21.36
N PRO A 384 8.61 -23.99 22.19
CA PRO A 384 10.06 -23.88 22.03
C PRO A 384 10.56 -24.34 20.65
N LEU A 385 9.77 -25.14 19.92
CA LEU A 385 10.08 -25.61 18.56
C LEU A 385 9.86 -24.54 17.48
N MET A 386 9.22 -23.42 17.83
CA MET A 386 8.92 -22.34 16.89
C MET A 386 9.98 -21.23 16.88
N GLY A 387 10.89 -21.26 17.85
CA GLY A 387 12.04 -20.37 17.90
C GLY A 387 13.30 -21.06 17.36
N ASP A 388 14.10 -20.32 16.62
CA ASP A 388 15.45 -20.77 16.26
C ASP A 388 16.29 -21.01 17.53
N PRO A 389 17.21 -22.00 17.52
CA PRO A 389 18.10 -22.24 18.65
C PRO A 389 18.88 -20.96 18.98
N LYS A 390 18.81 -20.51 20.23
CA LYS A 390 19.55 -19.34 20.69
C LYS A 390 21.05 -19.61 20.53
N PRO A 391 21.82 -18.78 19.81
CA PRO A 391 23.24 -19.01 19.64
C PRO A 391 23.97 -18.88 20.98
N GLU A 392 24.64 -19.94 21.43
CA GLU A 392 25.44 -19.93 22.68
C GLU A 392 26.63 -18.97 22.60
N HIS A 393 27.13 -18.70 21.39
CA HIS A 393 28.24 -17.81 21.14
C HIS A 393 27.93 -16.79 20.05
N THR A 394 27.91 -15.51 20.44
CA THR A 394 27.82 -14.38 19.52
C THR A 394 29.16 -14.22 18.80
N SER A 395 29.16 -14.28 17.47
CA SER A 395 30.38 -14.08 16.67
C SER A 395 30.98 -12.69 16.93
N ILE A 396 32.30 -12.55 16.75
CA ILE A 396 33.01 -11.27 16.96
C ILE A 396 32.40 -10.17 16.07
N ILE A 397 31.97 -10.52 14.87
CA ILE A 397 31.30 -9.61 13.93
C ILE A 397 29.97 -9.13 14.53
N VAL A 398 29.15 -10.01 15.06
CA VAL A 398 27.87 -9.64 15.70
C VAL A 398 28.11 -8.79 16.95
N LYS A 399 29.10 -9.12 17.79
CA LYS A 399 29.47 -8.29 18.95
C LYS A 399 29.95 -6.89 18.56
N SER A 400 30.71 -6.77 17.47
CA SER A 400 31.19 -5.48 16.98
C SER A 400 30.05 -4.61 16.46
N VAL A 401 29.09 -5.20 15.73
CA VAL A 401 27.88 -4.52 15.25
C VAL A 401 26.97 -4.13 16.42
N ASP A 402 26.78 -5.00 17.41
CA ASP A 402 26.00 -4.70 18.62
C ASP A 402 26.65 -3.63 19.50
N ALA A 403 27.98 -3.57 19.55
CA ALA A 403 28.70 -2.51 20.25
C ALA A 403 28.52 -1.15 19.56
N ILE A 404 28.59 -1.11 18.23
CA ILE A 404 28.35 0.11 17.43
C ILE A 404 26.89 0.56 17.58
N GLY A 405 25.93 -0.37 17.48
CA GLY A 405 24.51 -0.07 17.65
C GLY A 405 24.18 0.47 19.04
N ARG A 406 24.76 -0.11 20.10
CA ARG A 406 24.53 0.38 21.46
C ARG A 406 25.21 1.73 21.74
N ASN A 407 26.42 1.95 21.27
CA ASN A 407 27.18 3.16 21.60
C ASN A 407 26.82 4.37 20.72
N PHE A 408 26.39 4.16 19.48
CA PHE A 408 26.07 5.26 18.56
C PHE A 408 24.59 5.35 18.22
N MET A 409 23.93 4.23 17.87
CA MET A 409 22.56 4.29 17.34
C MET A 409 21.52 4.53 18.44
N LYS A 410 21.61 3.84 19.58
CA LYS A 410 20.67 4.03 20.72
C LYS A 410 20.66 5.46 21.28
N PRO A 411 21.78 6.08 21.67
CA PRO A 411 21.76 7.42 22.25
C PRO A 411 21.32 8.50 21.26
N VAL A 412 21.62 8.36 19.97
CA VAL A 412 21.16 9.28 18.91
C VAL A 412 19.66 9.10 18.68
N SER A 413 19.20 7.85 18.55
CA SER A 413 17.77 7.53 18.40
C SER A 413 16.94 8.03 19.59
N ASP A 414 17.39 7.77 20.82
CA ASP A 414 16.69 8.17 22.04
C ASP A 414 16.67 9.69 22.21
N SER A 415 17.76 10.39 21.84
CA SER A 415 17.81 11.86 21.89
C SER A 415 16.88 12.48 20.84
N VAL A 416 16.88 11.94 19.62
CA VAL A 416 15.98 12.38 18.54
C VAL A 416 14.52 12.10 18.93
N GLN A 417 14.21 10.91 19.46
CA GLN A 417 12.86 10.57 19.93
C GLN A 417 12.41 11.41 21.14
N ARG A 418 13.31 11.76 22.07
CA ARG A 418 12.99 12.59 23.23
C ARG A 418 12.73 14.05 22.83
N VAL A 419 13.46 14.58 21.86
CA VAL A 419 13.21 15.90 21.27
C VAL A 419 11.90 15.89 20.45
N MET A 420 11.56 14.78 19.79
CA MET A 420 10.32 14.64 19.01
C MET A 420 9.06 14.44 19.88
N LYS A 421 9.16 13.68 20.99
CA LYS A 421 8.04 13.51 21.95
C LYS A 421 7.62 14.80 22.64
N GLY A 422 8.50 15.80 22.73
CA GLY A 422 8.20 17.11 23.30
C GLY A 422 7.12 17.90 22.54
N THR A 423 6.85 17.55 21.27
CA THR A 423 5.89 18.29 20.42
C THR A 423 4.67 17.46 20.00
N SER A 424 4.74 16.11 20.03
CA SER A 424 3.63 15.23 19.59
C SER A 424 2.64 14.82 20.68
N SER A 425 2.82 15.23 21.94
CA SER A 425 1.90 14.94 23.06
C SER A 425 0.50 15.60 22.94
N ARG A 426 0.18 16.23 21.79
CA ARG A 426 -1.10 16.88 21.49
C ARG A 426 -1.81 16.38 20.23
N VAL A 427 -1.45 15.20 19.71
CA VAL A 427 -2.23 14.60 18.60
C VAL A 427 -3.22 13.60 19.17
N SER A 428 -4.50 13.96 19.12
CA SER A 428 -5.61 13.11 19.56
C SER A 428 -5.65 11.83 18.71
N MET A 429 -5.35 10.70 19.35
CA MET A 429 -5.78 9.40 18.87
C MET A 429 -7.31 9.47 18.73
N ASN A 430 -7.85 9.08 17.57
CA ASN A 430 -9.29 9.15 17.33
C ASN A 430 -9.97 8.20 18.33
N GLU A 431 -10.57 8.75 19.40
CA GLU A 431 -11.14 7.98 20.52
C GLU A 431 -12.12 6.91 20.02
N ASP A 432 -12.83 7.20 18.94
CA ASP A 432 -13.73 6.29 18.26
C ASP A 432 -13.05 5.01 17.76
N ILE A 433 -11.85 5.10 17.17
CA ILE A 433 -11.13 3.94 16.63
C ILE A 433 -10.61 3.06 17.77
N LEU A 434 -10.16 3.68 18.86
CA LEU A 434 -9.66 2.99 20.04
C LEU A 434 -10.80 2.32 20.83
N TYR A 435 -11.97 2.97 20.85
CA TYR A 435 -13.21 2.41 21.37
C TYR A 435 -13.64 1.16 20.59
N TRP A 436 -13.71 1.23 19.26
CA TRP A 436 -14.08 0.09 18.43
C TRP A 436 -13.04 -1.04 18.45
N TYR A 437 -11.74 -0.71 18.54
CA TYR A 437 -10.67 -1.69 18.72
C TYR A 437 -10.81 -2.46 20.04
N LYS A 438 -11.00 -1.75 21.17
CA LYS A 438 -11.23 -2.38 22.48
C LYS A 438 -12.49 -3.24 22.48
N GLN A 439 -13.58 -2.76 21.89
CA GLN A 439 -14.84 -3.51 21.80
C GLN A 439 -14.73 -4.76 20.92
N ALA A 440 -13.90 -4.74 19.87
CA ALA A 440 -13.77 -5.86 18.93
C ALA A 440 -12.75 -6.92 19.34
N TYR A 441 -11.76 -6.57 20.16
CA TYR A 441 -10.64 -7.45 20.51
C TYR A 441 -10.45 -7.72 22.01
N VAL A 442 -10.85 -6.80 22.89
CA VAL A 442 -10.60 -6.93 24.34
C VAL A 442 -11.79 -7.60 25.05
N SER A 443 -13.03 -7.40 24.60
CA SER A 443 -14.20 -8.00 25.26
C SER A 443 -14.24 -9.52 25.20
N ASP A 444 -13.69 -10.14 24.14
CA ASP A 444 -13.63 -11.62 24.03
C ASP A 444 -12.58 -12.24 24.98
N SER A 445 -11.67 -11.44 25.56
CA SER A 445 -10.60 -11.93 26.44
C SER A 445 -10.97 -11.93 27.93
N GLU A 446 -11.93 -11.11 28.36
CA GLU A 446 -12.37 -11.07 29.76
C GLU A 446 -13.31 -12.22 30.10
N ASP A 447 -14.15 -12.66 29.16
CA ASP A 447 -15.07 -13.78 29.37
C ASP A 447 -14.37 -15.16 29.40
N ALA A 448 -13.14 -15.25 28.90
CA ALA A 448 -12.35 -16.50 28.87
C ALA A 448 -11.41 -16.68 30.06
N ASN A 449 -11.14 -15.61 30.84
CA ASN A 449 -10.12 -15.61 31.90
C ASN A 449 -10.68 -15.79 33.32
N ASN A 450 -11.99 -16.04 33.46
CA ASN A 450 -12.62 -16.21 34.77
C ASN A 450 -12.57 -17.67 35.30
N ASP A 451 -12.08 -18.61 34.50
CA ASP A 451 -11.84 -19.99 34.92
C ASP A 451 -10.34 -20.31 34.76
N ASN A 452 -9.65 -20.49 35.89
CA ASN A 452 -8.24 -20.91 36.05
C ASN A 452 -7.21 -19.81 36.34
N ALA A 453 -7.33 -19.20 37.52
CA ALA A 453 -6.18 -18.58 38.19
C ALA A 453 -5.30 -19.67 38.82
N THR A 454 -4.14 -19.99 38.23
CA THR A 454 -2.88 -20.35 38.92
C THR A 454 -1.76 -20.63 37.90
N SER A 455 -0.99 -19.61 37.54
CA SER A 455 0.42 -19.79 37.20
C SER A 455 1.15 -18.43 37.18
N SER A 456 2.25 -18.39 37.92
CA SER A 456 3.25 -17.34 37.94
C SER A 456 3.86 -17.08 36.57
N ASP A 457 3.85 -15.82 36.10
CA ASP A 457 4.85 -15.35 35.14
C ASP A 457 5.02 -13.83 35.21
N SER A 458 6.29 -13.41 35.16
CA SER A 458 6.80 -12.06 35.44
C SER A 458 6.72 -11.08 34.27
N ASP A 459 5.84 -11.29 33.30
CA ASP A 459 5.74 -10.46 32.08
C ASP A 459 4.45 -9.62 32.00
N GLN A 460 3.73 -9.48 33.11
CA GLN A 460 2.44 -8.76 33.18
C GLN A 460 2.54 -7.30 33.66
N LEU A 461 3.72 -6.67 33.58
CA LEU A 461 3.93 -5.28 34.00
C LEU A 461 3.99 -4.26 32.84
N ASP A 462 3.99 -4.69 31.59
CA ASP A 462 4.13 -3.77 30.43
C ASP A 462 2.80 -3.37 29.77
N ALA A 463 1.65 -3.87 30.25
CA ALA A 463 0.34 -3.62 29.65
C ALA A 463 -0.58 -2.65 30.44
N LEU A 464 -0.15 -2.19 31.61
CA LEU A 464 -0.87 -1.17 32.40
C LEU A 464 0.14 -0.14 32.89
N GLU A 465 0.24 1.00 32.19
CA GLU A 465 0.43 2.35 32.76
C GLU A 465 1.06 3.32 31.74
N THR A 466 0.21 3.96 30.95
CA THR A 466 0.38 5.40 30.68
C THR A 466 -0.91 6.10 31.05
N MET A 467 -1.24 6.06 32.34
CA MET A 467 -2.12 7.07 32.94
C MET A 467 -1.24 8.21 33.46
N PRO A 468 -1.59 9.48 33.21
CA PRO A 468 -0.89 10.59 33.83
C PRO A 468 -1.13 10.53 35.35
N ILE A 469 -0.08 10.23 36.12
CA ILE A 469 -0.12 10.36 37.57
C ILE A 469 -0.29 11.85 37.89
N SER A 470 -1.36 12.22 38.59
CA SER A 470 -1.57 13.61 38.99
C SER A 470 -0.46 14.05 39.94
N ARG A 471 -0.01 15.32 39.83
CA ARG A 471 1.05 15.86 40.71
C ARG A 471 0.74 15.68 42.19
N GLU A 472 -0.54 15.69 42.55
CA GLU A 472 -1.00 15.50 43.92
C GLU A 472 -0.75 14.07 44.45
N VAL A 473 -0.85 13.05 43.58
CA VAL A 473 -0.51 11.66 43.92
C VAL A 473 1.01 11.50 44.05
N LEU A 474 1.78 12.11 43.16
CA LEU A 474 3.25 12.13 43.24
C LEU A 474 3.74 12.79 44.53
N ASP A 475 3.15 13.92 44.93
CA ASP A 475 3.53 14.62 46.16
C ASP A 475 3.15 13.83 47.41
N LYS A 476 2.00 13.14 47.41
CA LYS A 476 1.61 12.22 48.51
C LYS A 476 2.56 11.03 48.62
N VAL A 477 2.87 10.37 47.50
CA VAL A 477 3.81 9.24 47.48
C VAL A 477 5.21 9.68 47.90
N ASN A 478 5.69 10.84 47.43
CA ASN A 478 7.02 11.33 47.80
C ASN A 478 7.10 11.73 49.29
N LYS A 479 6.00 12.25 49.85
CA LYS A 479 5.88 12.54 51.28
C LYS A 479 5.86 11.26 52.13
N ASP A 480 5.19 10.21 51.67
CA ASP A 480 5.18 8.90 52.32
C ASP A 480 6.51 8.17 52.22
N ILE A 481 7.24 8.29 51.11
CA ILE A 481 8.60 7.76 51.00
C ILE A 481 9.55 8.50 51.96
N SER A 482 9.41 9.82 52.09
CA SER A 482 10.22 10.63 53.01
C SER A 482 9.96 10.29 54.48
N SER A 483 8.70 10.05 54.88
CA SER A 483 8.36 9.62 56.24
C SER A 483 8.89 8.20 56.52
N LYS A 484 8.72 7.28 55.57
CA LYS A 484 9.19 5.89 55.70
C LYS A 484 10.72 5.79 55.77
N ASN A 485 11.44 6.63 55.00
CA ASN A 485 12.91 6.70 55.09
C ASN A 485 13.39 7.31 56.41
N LYS A 486 12.66 8.27 57.01
CA LYS A 486 12.95 8.76 58.36
C LYS A 486 12.78 7.67 59.42
N ASP A 487 11.74 6.85 59.31
CA ASP A 487 11.49 5.73 60.24
C ASP A 487 12.50 4.58 60.07
N ILE A 488 12.98 4.33 58.85
CA ILE A 488 14.05 3.35 58.61
C ILE A 488 15.38 3.88 59.15
N SER A 489 15.66 5.18 58.99
CA SER A 489 16.88 5.80 59.54
C SER A 489 16.88 5.84 61.06
N SER A 490 15.73 6.02 61.72
CA SER A 490 15.62 5.96 63.19
C SER A 490 15.80 4.53 63.71
N LYS A 491 15.15 3.54 63.08
CA LYS A 491 15.33 2.11 63.41
C LYS A 491 16.75 1.61 63.16
N ASN A 492 17.44 2.07 62.11
CA ASN A 492 18.82 1.69 61.85
C ASN A 492 19.81 2.37 62.82
N LYS A 493 19.55 3.61 63.27
CA LYS A 493 20.32 4.21 64.38
C LYS A 493 20.13 3.43 65.68
N GLU A 494 18.91 3.00 65.98
CA GLU A 494 18.63 2.24 67.21
C GLU A 494 19.23 0.82 67.20
N LYS A 495 19.25 0.15 66.04
CA LYS A 495 19.94 -1.15 65.86
C LYS A 495 21.46 -1.02 65.85
N SER A 496 22.02 0.05 65.29
CA SER A 496 23.48 0.31 65.28
C SER A 496 24.03 0.59 66.69
N VAL A 497 23.21 1.14 67.59
CA VAL A 497 23.61 1.37 69.00
C VAL A 497 23.53 0.08 69.82
N LYS A 498 22.60 -0.83 69.52
CA LYS A 498 22.44 -2.12 70.22
C LYS A 498 23.39 -3.24 69.75
N ASN A 499 23.90 -3.19 68.51
CA ASN A 499 24.75 -4.24 67.93
C ASN A 499 26.23 -3.84 67.73
N ASN A 500 26.75 -2.84 68.46
CA ASN A 500 28.17 -2.50 68.42
C ASN A 500 28.97 -3.38 69.41
N PRO A 501 29.84 -4.31 68.97
CA PRO A 501 30.61 -5.19 69.87
C PRO A 501 31.72 -4.47 70.64
N ARG A 502 31.86 -3.15 70.50
CA ARG A 502 32.88 -2.32 71.17
C ARG A 502 32.35 -1.41 72.29
N SER A 503 31.05 -1.46 72.65
CA SER A 503 30.50 -0.61 73.72
C SER A 503 30.60 -1.21 75.15
N GLY A 504 31.25 -2.38 75.31
CA GLY A 504 31.46 -3.04 76.61
C GLY A 504 32.85 -2.85 77.24
N TRP A 505 33.73 -2.04 76.65
CA TRP A 505 35.08 -1.77 77.18
C TRP A 505 35.24 -0.28 77.47
N LYS A 506 34.53 0.17 78.50
CA LYS A 506 34.89 1.29 79.39
C LYS A 506 33.85 1.33 80.51
N GLN A 507 34.30 1.03 81.73
CA GLN A 507 33.75 1.60 82.95
C GLN A 507 33.83 3.13 82.89
#